data_AF-A0A0S9N0I4-F1
#
_entry.id   AF-A0A0S9N0I4-F1
#
_cell.length_a   1.000
_cell.length_b   1.000
_cell.length_c   1.000
_cell.angle_alpha   90.00
_cell.angle_beta   90.00
_cell.angle_gamma   90.00
#
_symmetry.space_group_name_H-M   'P 1'
#
loop_
_entity.id
_entity.type
_entity.pdbx_description
1 polymer ?
#
loop_
_entity_poly.entity_id
_entity_poly.type
_entity_poly.pdbx_seq_one_letter_code
_entity_poly.pdbx_strand_id
1 'polypeptide(L)'
;MSSTLQIGLAVAGGIVLAGVVAHSAWSSRRNAPRRPDPIVAAPAATEDPADGERREPGFDDTSLPLPAAPERRATLDPLIDVIAPVALEGPVSGDAVLAALPATRRVGSKPFAVEGRNAAGGQWEAPLAGQRYDALQAGVQLANRTGALNEIEFSEFVMKAQAFADAMNGAPEFPEMREEVARARELDQFASSHDAQLSFTLRALHAAWSPGYLHQNAARLGFVAGMIPGRMVLPSETPGLPPLLGLAFDSQAALAEDPDQAAIRSVTLTLDVPQVERAEQPFVRLREAAMALAQAMDGVVTDDAARPLTREAMDVIGSELEQLYDTLDTRELSAGSALARRLFS
;
A
#
# COMPACT_ATOMS: atom_id res chain seq x y z
N MET A 1 -33.67 -13.27 66.70
CA MET A 1 -34.23 -14.25 65.75
C MET A 1 -33.85 -13.79 64.35
N SER A 2 -32.62 -14.05 63.91
CA SER A 2 -32.22 -13.80 62.52
C SER A 2 -33.00 -14.77 61.64
N SER A 3 -33.85 -14.20 60.78
CA SER A 3 -34.94 -14.90 60.11
C SER A 3 -34.40 -15.93 59.12
N THR A 4 -34.95 -17.14 59.14
CA THR A 4 -34.65 -18.26 58.22
C THR A 4 -34.68 -17.83 56.73
N LEU A 5 -35.44 -16.77 56.43
CA LEU A 5 -35.49 -16.13 55.11
C LEU A 5 -34.18 -15.44 54.68
N GLN A 6 -33.46 -14.80 55.62
CA GLN A 6 -32.19 -14.11 55.33
C GLN A 6 -31.07 -15.12 55.04
N ILE A 7 -31.06 -16.24 55.75
CA ILE A 7 -30.10 -17.33 55.51
C ILE A 7 -30.41 -18.00 54.15
N GLY A 8 -31.69 -18.24 53.85
CA GLY A 8 -32.10 -18.79 52.54
C GLY A 8 -31.71 -17.89 51.36
N LEU A 9 -31.87 -16.56 51.50
CA LEU A 9 -31.50 -15.61 50.46
C LEU A 9 -29.97 -15.50 50.28
N ALA A 10 -29.20 -15.57 51.37
CA ALA A 10 -27.74 -15.57 51.31
C ALA A 10 -27.18 -16.81 50.62
N VAL A 11 -27.75 -18.00 50.90
CA VAL A 11 -27.35 -19.25 50.25
C VAL A 11 -27.72 -19.25 48.76
N ALA A 12 -28.93 -18.79 48.42
CA ALA A 12 -29.35 -18.67 47.01
C ALA A 12 -28.48 -17.66 46.24
N GLY A 13 -28.15 -16.52 46.86
CA GLY A 13 -27.24 -15.53 46.28
C GLY A 13 -25.82 -16.08 46.06
N GLY A 14 -25.30 -16.86 47.00
CA GLY A 14 -23.99 -17.52 46.87
C GLY A 14 -23.92 -18.52 45.71
N ILE A 15 -24.98 -19.30 45.50
CA ILE A 15 -25.06 -20.28 44.41
C ILE A 15 -25.12 -19.58 43.04
N VAL A 16 -25.91 -18.51 42.93
CA VAL A 16 -25.99 -17.72 41.69
C VAL A 16 -24.65 -17.06 41.38
N LEU A 17 -23.99 -16.46 42.37
CA LEU A 17 -22.68 -15.83 42.19
C LEU A 17 -21.62 -16.86 41.76
N ALA A 18 -21.60 -18.04 42.37
CA ALA A 18 -20.70 -19.13 41.99
C ALA A 18 -20.97 -19.62 40.56
N GLY A 19 -22.23 -19.73 40.16
CA GLY A 19 -22.63 -20.08 38.79
C GLY A 19 -22.17 -19.03 37.77
N VAL A 20 -22.31 -17.74 38.08
CA VAL A 20 -21.85 -16.64 37.23
C VAL A 20 -20.33 -16.61 37.12
N VAL A 21 -19.59 -16.83 38.21
CA VAL A 21 -18.11 -16.88 38.20
C VAL A 21 -17.59 -18.11 37.47
N ALA A 22 -18.22 -19.27 37.63
CA ALA A 22 -17.85 -20.48 36.89
C ALA A 22 -18.13 -20.33 35.39
N HIS A 23 -19.29 -19.76 35.03
CA HIS A 23 -19.65 -19.48 33.64
C HIS A 23 -18.76 -18.39 33.03
N SER A 24 -18.42 -17.34 33.78
CA SER A 24 -17.53 -16.27 33.30
C SER A 24 -16.10 -16.76 33.13
N ALA A 25 -15.58 -17.57 34.06
CA ALA A 25 -14.26 -18.19 33.94
C ALA A 25 -14.19 -19.19 32.77
N TRP A 26 -15.26 -19.96 32.53
CA TRP A 26 -15.36 -20.87 31.40
C TRP A 26 -15.50 -20.13 30.06
N SER A 27 -16.33 -19.09 30.01
CA SER A 27 -16.48 -18.20 28.85
C SER A 27 -15.18 -17.45 28.55
N SER A 28 -14.49 -16.94 29.57
CA SER A 28 -13.18 -16.29 29.46
C SER A 28 -12.12 -17.25 28.93
N ARG A 29 -12.09 -18.51 29.39
CA ARG A 29 -11.16 -19.53 28.85
C ARG A 29 -11.50 -19.95 27.42
N ARG A 30 -12.78 -19.94 27.04
CA ARG A 30 -13.24 -20.31 25.69
C ARG A 30 -13.09 -19.16 24.68
N ASN A 31 -13.15 -17.91 25.15
CA ASN A 31 -12.99 -16.69 24.36
C ASN A 31 -11.59 -16.07 24.46
N ALA A 32 -10.68 -16.64 25.26
CA ALA A 32 -9.32 -16.15 25.39
C ALA A 32 -8.65 -16.13 24.01
N PRO A 33 -8.10 -14.98 23.58
CA PRO A 33 -7.52 -14.87 22.27
C PRO A 33 -6.34 -15.83 22.14
N ARG A 34 -6.28 -16.57 21.03
CA ARG A 34 -5.15 -17.48 20.76
C ARG A 34 -3.84 -16.69 20.82
N ARG A 35 -2.87 -17.22 21.56
CA ARG A 35 -1.54 -16.62 21.78
C ARG A 35 -0.50 -17.38 20.97
N PRO A 36 0.57 -16.71 20.51
CA PRO A 36 1.65 -17.37 19.79
C PRO A 36 2.32 -18.45 20.65
N ASP A 37 2.77 -19.53 20.01
CA ASP A 37 3.56 -20.57 20.70
C ASP A 37 4.90 -19.97 21.14
N PRO A 38 5.34 -20.22 22.40
CA PRO A 38 6.63 -19.77 22.86
C PRO A 38 7.74 -20.48 22.07
N ILE A 39 8.64 -19.69 21.49
CA ILE A 39 9.90 -20.19 20.95
C ILE A 39 10.68 -20.78 22.12
N VAL A 40 10.93 -22.09 22.10
CA VAL A 40 11.78 -22.76 23.07
C VAL A 40 13.21 -22.23 22.88
N ALA A 41 13.57 -21.22 23.66
CA ALA A 41 14.95 -20.82 23.83
C ALA A 41 15.64 -21.89 24.68
N ALA A 42 16.70 -22.49 24.13
CA ALA A 42 17.58 -23.38 24.88
C ALA A 42 18.20 -22.62 26.08
N PRO A 43 18.43 -23.27 27.23
CA PRO A 43 18.82 -22.57 28.45
C PRO A 43 20.26 -22.05 28.33
N ALA A 44 20.43 -20.74 28.48
CA ALA A 44 21.72 -20.11 28.66
C ALA A 44 22.28 -20.48 30.04
N ALA A 45 23.50 -21.02 30.03
CA ALA A 45 24.27 -21.30 31.22
C ALA A 45 24.61 -20.01 31.97
N THR A 46 24.63 -20.14 33.29
CA THR A 46 24.93 -19.12 34.29
C THR A 46 26.44 -18.82 34.27
N GLU A 47 26.82 -17.56 34.04
CA GLU A 47 28.16 -17.05 34.39
C GLU A 47 28.01 -15.68 35.10
N ASP A 48 28.68 -15.58 36.25
CA ASP A 48 28.70 -14.45 37.18
C ASP A 48 29.43 -13.21 36.61
N PRO A 49 29.23 -12.01 37.21
CA PRO A 49 29.71 -10.76 36.65
C PRO A 49 31.15 -10.44 37.06
N ALA A 50 31.98 -10.01 36.10
CA ALA A 50 33.27 -9.40 36.37
C ALA A 50 33.45 -8.12 35.52
N ASP A 51 34.00 -7.10 36.19
CA ASP A 51 34.22 -5.73 35.74
C ASP A 51 34.82 -5.57 34.33
N GLY A 52 34.33 -4.57 33.61
CA GLY A 52 34.87 -4.17 32.31
C GLY A 52 34.21 -2.92 31.73
N GLU A 53 34.72 -1.76 32.15
CA GLU A 53 34.76 -0.45 31.46
C GLU A 53 33.66 -0.11 30.41
N ARG A 54 32.87 0.91 30.77
CA ARG A 54 32.03 1.70 29.86
C ARG A 54 32.89 2.27 28.71
N ARG A 55 32.69 1.75 27.50
CA ARG A 55 33.13 2.36 26.23
C ARG A 55 31.91 2.87 25.47
N GLU A 56 31.86 4.18 25.26
CA GLU A 56 30.91 4.80 24.33
C GLU A 56 31.27 4.43 22.89
N PRO A 57 30.30 4.14 22.00
CA PRO A 57 30.60 3.87 20.60
C PRO A 57 30.96 5.18 19.90
N GLY A 58 32.22 5.28 19.49
CA GLY A 58 32.68 6.29 18.55
C GLY A 58 32.10 6.07 17.15
N PHE A 59 31.80 7.18 16.50
CA PHE A 59 31.47 7.25 15.08
C PHE A 59 32.70 6.82 14.27
N ASP A 60 32.63 5.69 13.56
CA ASP A 60 33.49 5.44 12.41
C ASP A 60 32.74 4.66 11.32
N ASP A 61 32.50 5.41 10.24
CA ASP A 61 32.59 5.03 8.84
C ASP A 61 32.24 3.58 8.47
N THR A 62 30.94 3.29 8.41
CA THR A 62 30.41 2.26 7.53
C THR A 62 29.74 2.95 6.36
N SER A 63 30.46 3.00 5.23
CA SER A 63 29.91 3.39 3.94
C SER A 63 28.70 2.51 3.62
N LEU A 64 27.51 3.03 3.91
CA LEU A 64 26.26 2.42 3.55
C LEU A 64 26.23 2.26 2.02
N PRO A 65 25.89 1.07 1.48
CA PRO A 65 25.66 0.95 0.05
C PRO A 65 24.50 1.89 -0.30
N LEU A 66 24.83 2.95 -1.05
CA LEU A 66 23.86 3.87 -1.61
C LEU A 66 22.85 3.03 -2.41
N PRO A 67 21.53 3.20 -2.20
CA PRO A 67 20.55 2.57 -3.06
C PRO A 67 20.85 2.95 -4.51
N ALA A 68 20.76 1.96 -5.41
CA ALA A 68 20.95 2.17 -6.84
C ALA A 68 20.14 3.39 -7.27
N ALA A 69 20.80 4.33 -7.97
CA ALA A 69 20.17 5.54 -8.45
C ALA A 69 18.89 5.18 -9.21
N PRO A 70 17.76 5.85 -8.95
CA PRO A 70 16.52 5.57 -9.66
C PRO A 70 16.78 5.64 -11.16
N GLU A 71 16.27 4.64 -11.89
CA GLU A 71 16.52 4.46 -13.31
C GLU A 71 16.24 5.76 -14.07
N ARG A 72 17.19 6.15 -14.93
CA ARG A 72 17.17 7.35 -15.79
C ARG A 72 16.14 7.21 -16.90
N ARG A 73 14.86 7.08 -16.55
CA ARG A 73 13.78 6.92 -17.52
C ARG A 73 12.90 8.16 -17.53
N ALA A 74 12.47 8.52 -18.73
CA ALA A 74 11.33 9.40 -18.92
C ALA A 74 10.16 8.86 -18.08
N THR A 75 9.65 9.74 -17.22
CA THR A 75 8.46 9.54 -16.41
C THR A 75 7.20 9.91 -17.20
N LEU A 76 7.26 10.91 -18.09
CA LEU A 76 6.14 11.36 -18.90
C LEU A 76 5.86 10.41 -20.06
N ASP A 77 4.59 10.11 -20.27
CA ASP A 77 4.13 9.24 -21.34
C ASP A 77 2.86 9.80 -21.99
N PRO A 78 2.85 9.98 -23.33
CA PRO A 78 1.70 10.57 -24.02
C PRO A 78 0.42 9.74 -23.86
N LEU A 79 0.46 8.47 -23.45
CA LEU A 79 -0.72 7.66 -23.17
C LEU A 79 -1.52 8.19 -21.97
N ILE A 80 -0.84 8.70 -20.93
CA ILE A 80 -1.47 9.11 -19.67
C ILE A 80 -1.17 10.56 -19.27
N ASP A 81 -0.34 11.28 -20.03
CA ASP A 81 0.04 12.66 -19.77
C ASP A 81 -0.33 13.59 -20.91
N VAL A 82 -0.73 14.80 -20.56
CA VAL A 82 -0.62 15.97 -21.45
C VAL A 82 0.85 16.38 -21.45
N ILE A 83 1.45 16.53 -22.63
CA ILE A 83 2.85 16.94 -22.77
C ILE A 83 2.91 18.22 -23.59
N ALA A 84 3.48 19.26 -23.01
CA ALA A 84 3.79 20.53 -23.67
C ALA A 84 5.30 20.59 -23.93
N PRO A 85 5.76 20.40 -25.18
CA PRO A 85 7.16 20.59 -25.52
C PRO A 85 7.54 22.06 -25.37
N VAL A 86 8.79 22.32 -24.98
CA VAL A 86 9.34 23.66 -24.79
C VAL A 86 10.56 23.82 -25.69
N ALA A 87 10.41 24.67 -26.71
CA ALA A 87 11.50 25.01 -27.61
C ALA A 87 12.50 25.93 -26.91
N LEU A 88 13.78 25.57 -26.96
CA LEU A 88 14.88 26.35 -26.38
C LEU A 88 15.63 27.12 -27.46
N GLU A 89 16.14 28.31 -27.12
CA GLU A 89 17.06 29.06 -27.99
C GLU A 89 18.46 28.43 -28.07
N GLY A 90 18.83 27.65 -27.05
CA GLY A 90 20.08 26.90 -27.01
C GLY A 90 20.14 25.95 -25.81
N PRO A 91 21.18 25.10 -25.72
CA PRO A 91 21.26 24.12 -24.65
C PRO A 91 21.37 24.76 -23.26
N VAL A 92 20.53 24.30 -22.33
CA VAL A 92 20.48 24.77 -20.94
C VAL A 92 21.17 23.77 -20.01
N SER A 93 21.70 24.25 -18.88
CA SER A 93 22.25 23.36 -17.85
C SER A 93 21.13 22.75 -17.00
N GLY A 94 21.32 21.51 -16.56
CA GLY A 94 20.39 20.85 -15.65
C GLY A 94 20.25 21.56 -14.31
N ASP A 95 21.30 22.22 -13.81
CA ASP A 95 21.23 23.08 -12.62
C ASP A 95 20.27 24.26 -12.80
N ALA A 96 20.26 24.89 -13.98
CA ALA A 96 19.32 25.97 -14.29
C ALA A 96 17.89 25.46 -14.37
N VAL A 97 17.69 24.30 -15.02
CA VAL A 97 16.39 23.64 -15.09
C VAL A 97 15.89 23.34 -13.68
N LEU A 98 16.71 22.68 -12.84
CA LEU A 98 16.38 22.35 -11.45
C LEU A 98 16.00 23.58 -10.62
N ALA A 99 16.71 24.69 -10.79
CA ALA A 99 16.41 25.96 -10.10
C ALA A 99 15.11 26.61 -10.57
N ALA A 100 14.72 26.40 -11.83
CA ALA A 100 13.48 26.93 -12.40
C ALA A 100 12.26 26.05 -12.12
N LEU A 101 12.43 24.84 -11.55
CA LEU A 101 11.31 23.94 -11.32
C LEU A 101 10.31 24.56 -10.33
N PRO A 102 9.00 24.42 -10.59
CA PRO A 102 7.99 24.97 -9.69
C PRO A 102 8.09 24.39 -8.28
N ALA A 103 7.72 25.21 -7.29
CA ALA A 103 7.77 24.82 -5.87
C ALA A 103 6.92 23.58 -5.55
N THR A 104 5.80 23.38 -6.25
CA THR A 104 4.95 22.20 -6.12
C THR A 104 5.08 21.30 -7.35
N ARG A 105 5.00 19.98 -7.18
CA ARG A 105 4.97 18.99 -8.30
C ARG A 105 3.57 18.44 -8.56
N ARG A 106 2.58 19.32 -8.42
CA ARG A 106 1.16 19.04 -8.59
C ARG A 106 0.46 20.16 -9.33
N VAL A 107 -0.57 19.82 -10.09
CA VAL A 107 -1.56 20.71 -10.67
C VAL A 107 -2.90 20.21 -10.16
N GLY A 108 -3.52 20.94 -9.23
CA GLY A 108 -4.58 20.40 -8.39
C GLY A 108 -4.19 19.06 -7.76
N SER A 109 -4.90 17.99 -8.16
CA SER A 109 -4.65 16.63 -7.70
C SER A 109 -3.66 15.83 -8.55
N LYS A 110 -3.29 16.32 -9.75
CA LYS A 110 -2.50 15.59 -10.74
C LYS A 110 -1.00 15.82 -10.57
N PRO A 111 -0.15 14.78 -10.70
CA PRO A 111 1.29 14.94 -10.80
C PRO A 111 1.70 15.87 -11.95
N PHE A 112 2.65 16.75 -11.69
CA PHE A 112 3.29 17.60 -12.69
C PHE A 112 4.79 17.30 -12.73
N ALA A 113 5.32 17.04 -13.92
CA ALA A 113 6.72 16.75 -14.15
C ALA A 113 7.30 17.59 -15.29
N VAL A 114 8.61 17.73 -15.26
CA VAL A 114 9.40 18.38 -16.31
C VAL A 114 10.54 17.44 -16.63
N GLU A 115 10.83 17.30 -17.91
CA GLU A 115 11.92 16.48 -18.42
C GLU A 115 12.78 17.29 -19.37
N GLY A 116 14.03 16.88 -19.49
CA GLY A 116 14.95 17.40 -20.48
C GLY A 116 15.49 16.30 -21.36
N ARG A 117 15.65 16.59 -22.65
CA ARG A 117 16.34 15.71 -23.58
C ARG A 117 17.83 15.95 -23.48
N ASN A 118 18.55 14.98 -22.94
CA ASN A 118 19.98 15.09 -22.68
C ASN A 118 20.74 15.33 -23.99
N ALA A 119 21.50 16.41 -24.08
CA ALA A 119 22.18 16.82 -25.31
C ALA A 119 23.28 15.84 -25.76
N ALA A 120 23.82 15.02 -24.84
CA ALA A 120 24.82 14.01 -25.18
C ALA A 120 24.18 12.68 -25.59
N GLY A 121 23.11 12.28 -24.91
CA GLY A 121 22.46 10.98 -25.10
C GLY A 121 21.23 10.98 -26.01
N GLY A 122 20.62 12.15 -26.26
CA GLY A 122 19.34 12.28 -26.97
C GLY A 122 18.13 11.70 -26.25
N GLN A 123 18.29 11.27 -24.99
CA GLN A 123 17.25 10.61 -24.19
C GLN A 123 16.54 11.62 -23.29
N TRP A 124 15.23 11.45 -23.13
CA TRP A 124 14.43 12.18 -22.14
C TRP A 124 14.67 11.62 -20.75
N GLU A 125 14.96 12.52 -19.81
CA GLU A 125 15.19 12.18 -18.41
C GLU A 125 14.71 13.31 -17.48
N ALA A 126 14.52 12.98 -16.21
CA ALA A 126 14.36 14.01 -15.18
C ALA A 126 15.62 14.89 -15.14
N PRO A 127 15.50 16.21 -14.91
CA PRO A 127 16.65 17.12 -14.88
C PRO A 127 17.67 16.72 -13.80
N LEU A 128 18.94 16.62 -14.19
CA LEU A 128 20.05 16.27 -13.32
C LEU A 128 21.13 17.36 -13.33
N ALA A 129 21.71 17.64 -12.15
CA ALA A 129 22.83 18.56 -12.02
C ALA A 129 24.03 18.11 -12.88
N GLY A 130 24.72 19.06 -13.49
CA GLY A 130 25.87 18.79 -14.38
C GLY A 130 25.53 18.26 -15.77
N GLN A 131 24.26 17.94 -16.08
CA GLN A 131 23.83 17.60 -17.44
C GLN A 131 23.50 18.84 -18.27
N ARG A 132 23.37 18.65 -19.59
CA ARG A 132 22.88 19.68 -20.52
C ARG A 132 21.71 19.14 -21.31
N TYR A 133 20.73 20.01 -21.56
CA TYR A 133 19.48 19.66 -22.23
C TYR A 133 19.29 20.54 -23.46
N ASP A 134 18.96 19.92 -24.59
CA ASP A 134 18.71 20.63 -25.87
C ASP A 134 17.23 20.85 -26.18
N ALA A 135 16.34 20.17 -25.45
CA ALA A 135 14.90 20.35 -25.45
C ALA A 135 14.36 20.08 -24.06
N LEU A 136 13.25 20.73 -23.70
CA LEU A 136 12.52 20.47 -22.46
C LEU A 136 11.07 20.12 -22.79
N GLN A 137 10.40 19.43 -21.88
CA GLN A 137 8.96 19.25 -21.93
C GLN A 137 8.38 19.29 -20.52
N ALA A 138 7.18 19.85 -20.39
CA ALA A 138 6.41 19.86 -19.17
C ALA A 138 5.17 19.01 -19.37
N GLY A 139 4.78 18.23 -18.36
CA GLY A 139 3.59 17.39 -18.46
C GLY A 139 2.79 17.29 -17.19
N VAL A 140 1.50 17.00 -17.37
CA VAL A 140 0.53 16.77 -16.31
C VAL A 140 -0.27 15.52 -16.63
N GLN A 141 -0.52 14.70 -15.61
CA GLN A 141 -1.28 13.47 -15.77
C GLN A 141 -2.75 13.73 -16.09
N LEU A 142 -3.28 13.02 -17.09
CA LEU A 142 -4.65 13.13 -17.58
C LEU A 142 -5.68 12.62 -16.60
N ALA A 143 -5.41 11.50 -15.93
CA ALA A 143 -6.35 10.88 -15.01
C ALA A 143 -5.61 10.11 -13.93
N ASN A 144 -6.22 10.01 -12.75
CA ASN A 144 -5.80 9.12 -11.67
C ASN A 144 -7.04 8.74 -10.84
N ARG A 145 -6.91 8.06 -9.69
CA ARG A 145 -8.09 7.68 -8.88
C ARG A 145 -8.92 8.85 -8.36
N THR A 146 -8.40 10.08 -8.40
CA THR A 146 -9.18 11.28 -8.02
C THR A 146 -10.05 11.82 -9.16
N GLY A 147 -9.92 11.29 -10.37
CA GLY A 147 -10.75 11.61 -11.54
C GLY A 147 -9.95 12.00 -12.78
N ALA A 148 -10.64 12.54 -13.79
CA ALA A 148 -10.04 13.17 -14.96
C ALA A 148 -9.48 14.59 -14.67
N LEU A 149 -8.48 15.01 -15.44
CA LEU A 149 -8.01 16.39 -15.56
C LEU A 149 -9.14 17.27 -16.09
N ASN A 150 -9.47 18.32 -15.35
CA ASN A 150 -10.53 19.26 -15.71
C ASN A 150 -9.98 20.57 -16.32
N GLU A 151 -10.87 21.45 -16.79
CA GLU A 151 -10.50 22.71 -17.43
C GLU A 151 -9.73 23.67 -16.49
N ILE A 152 -10.02 23.63 -15.18
CA ILE A 152 -9.35 24.47 -14.18
C ILE A 152 -7.92 23.96 -13.94
N GLU A 153 -7.76 22.65 -13.72
CA GLU A 153 -6.45 22.01 -13.58
C GLU A 153 -5.63 22.18 -14.86
N PHE A 154 -6.22 22.05 -16.05
CA PHE A 154 -5.52 22.33 -17.31
C PHE A 154 -5.02 23.78 -17.40
N SER A 155 -5.85 24.75 -16.98
CA SER A 155 -5.44 26.16 -16.96
C SER A 155 -4.29 26.41 -15.98
N GLU A 156 -4.28 25.75 -14.82
CA GLU A 156 -3.17 25.79 -13.87
C GLU A 156 -1.89 25.16 -14.47
N PHE A 157 -2.01 24.04 -15.19
CA PHE A 157 -0.90 23.43 -15.93
C PHE A 157 -0.27 24.43 -16.92
N VAL A 158 -1.09 25.08 -17.75
CA VAL A 158 -0.62 26.08 -18.73
C VAL A 158 0.12 27.21 -18.04
N MET A 159 -0.45 27.81 -16.99
CA MET A 159 0.19 28.90 -16.25
C MET A 159 1.56 28.48 -15.69
N LYS A 160 1.63 27.26 -15.13
CA LYS A 160 2.83 26.73 -14.50
C LYS A 160 3.92 26.36 -15.48
N ALA A 161 3.55 25.69 -16.58
CA ALA A 161 4.45 25.35 -17.66
C ALA A 161 4.97 26.59 -18.39
N GLN A 162 4.12 27.62 -18.58
CA GLN A 162 4.54 28.91 -19.13
C GLN A 162 5.56 29.60 -18.22
N ALA A 163 5.27 29.72 -16.92
CA ALA A 163 6.20 30.34 -15.98
C ALA A 163 7.55 29.61 -15.92
N PHE A 164 7.54 28.28 -16.03
CA PHE A 164 8.76 27.48 -16.14
C PHE A 164 9.51 27.78 -17.46
N ALA A 165 8.81 27.79 -18.60
CA ALA A 165 9.42 28.06 -19.89
C ALA A 165 10.02 29.47 -19.96
N ASP A 166 9.33 30.48 -19.43
CA ASP A 166 9.82 31.87 -19.35
C ASP A 166 11.14 31.94 -18.58
N ALA A 167 11.26 31.23 -17.45
CA ALA A 167 12.50 31.15 -16.67
C ALA A 167 13.67 30.51 -17.43
N MET A 168 13.37 29.66 -18.41
CA MET A 168 14.35 29.00 -19.28
C MET A 168 14.60 29.74 -20.61
N ASN A 169 13.98 30.90 -20.82
CA ASN A 169 13.91 31.58 -22.13
C ASN A 169 13.44 30.61 -23.24
N GLY A 170 12.46 29.78 -22.92
CA GLY A 170 11.86 28.82 -23.85
C GLY A 170 10.44 29.22 -24.26
N ALA A 171 9.97 28.66 -25.37
CA ALA A 171 8.61 28.83 -25.85
C ALA A 171 7.85 27.49 -25.75
N PRO A 172 6.87 27.36 -24.85
CA PRO A 172 6.06 26.15 -24.75
C PRO A 172 5.00 26.10 -25.85
N GLU A 173 4.74 24.92 -26.37
CA GLU A 173 3.62 24.64 -27.26
C GLU A 173 2.57 23.83 -26.49
N PHE A 174 1.37 24.39 -26.35
CA PHE A 174 0.29 23.74 -25.60
C PHE A 174 -0.68 23.04 -26.55
N PRO A 175 -1.07 21.79 -26.26
CA PRO A 175 -2.17 21.15 -26.97
C PRO A 175 -3.51 21.82 -26.66
N GLU A 176 -4.51 21.54 -27.49
CA GLU A 176 -5.84 22.13 -27.36
C GLU A 176 -6.58 21.63 -26.12
N MET A 177 -6.94 22.55 -25.22
CA MET A 177 -7.57 22.23 -23.93
C MET A 177 -8.79 21.30 -24.06
N ARG A 178 -9.67 21.56 -25.03
CA ARG A 178 -10.92 20.81 -25.19
C ARG A 178 -10.66 19.35 -25.57
N GLU A 179 -9.62 19.09 -26.36
CA GLU A 179 -9.24 17.75 -26.80
C GLU A 179 -8.60 16.98 -25.64
N GLU A 180 -7.69 17.61 -24.90
CA GLU A 180 -7.02 16.99 -23.77
C GLU A 180 -7.96 16.68 -22.60
N VAL A 181 -8.90 17.58 -22.29
CA VAL A 181 -9.92 17.33 -21.26
C VAL A 181 -10.89 16.22 -21.69
N ALA A 182 -11.21 16.11 -22.98
CA ALA A 182 -12.01 14.98 -23.49
C ALA A 182 -11.24 13.65 -23.36
N ARG A 183 -9.96 13.64 -23.75
CA ARG A 183 -9.06 12.49 -23.62
C ARG A 183 -8.89 12.05 -22.16
N ALA A 184 -8.77 13.00 -21.24
CA ALA A 184 -8.73 12.75 -19.81
C ALA A 184 -10.00 12.07 -19.30
N ARG A 185 -11.18 12.50 -19.74
CA ARG A 185 -12.46 11.88 -19.38
C ARG A 185 -12.60 10.46 -19.92
N GLU A 186 -12.17 10.21 -21.15
CA GLU A 186 -12.16 8.86 -21.73
C GLU A 186 -11.21 7.92 -20.97
N LEU A 187 -10.02 8.40 -20.63
CA LEU A 187 -9.05 7.63 -19.84
C LEU A 187 -9.55 7.34 -18.42
N ASP A 188 -10.16 8.33 -17.76
CA ASP A 188 -10.77 8.17 -16.43
C ASP A 188 -11.94 7.18 -16.44
N GLN A 189 -12.79 7.22 -17.47
CA GLN A 189 -13.87 6.24 -17.64
C GLN A 189 -13.32 4.83 -17.84
N PHE A 190 -12.25 4.68 -18.63
CA PHE A 190 -11.56 3.41 -18.78
C PHE A 190 -10.97 2.95 -17.44
N ALA A 191 -10.20 3.80 -16.75
CA ALA A 191 -9.59 3.45 -15.47
C ALA A 191 -10.65 3.04 -14.43
N SER A 192 -11.67 3.85 -14.20
CA SER A 192 -12.72 3.58 -13.21
C SER A 192 -13.50 2.29 -13.47
N SER A 193 -13.69 1.89 -14.73
CA SER A 193 -14.35 0.61 -15.08
C SER A 193 -13.46 -0.62 -14.93
N HIS A 194 -12.14 -0.42 -14.80
CA HIS A 194 -11.12 -1.48 -14.72
C HIS A 194 -10.28 -1.39 -13.42
N ASP A 195 -10.69 -0.54 -12.47
CA ASP A 195 -10.03 -0.38 -11.17
C ASP A 195 -10.49 -1.46 -10.18
N ALA A 196 -9.96 -2.67 -10.35
CA ALA A 196 -10.30 -3.79 -9.49
C ALA A 196 -9.48 -3.78 -8.20
N GLN A 197 -10.16 -3.65 -7.06
CA GLN A 197 -9.59 -3.92 -5.75
C GLN A 197 -10.30 -5.12 -5.13
N LEU A 198 -9.55 -6.20 -4.87
CA LEU A 198 -10.09 -7.42 -4.29
C LEU A 198 -9.83 -7.45 -2.79
N SER A 199 -10.82 -7.84 -2.01
CA SER A 199 -10.70 -8.04 -0.56
C SER A 199 -11.28 -9.40 -0.16
N PHE A 200 -10.50 -10.15 0.64
CA PHE A 200 -10.99 -11.33 1.35
C PHE A 200 -10.97 -11.06 2.84
N THR A 201 -12.08 -11.36 3.53
CA THR A 201 -12.14 -11.23 4.97
C THR A 201 -12.00 -12.60 5.62
N LEU A 202 -10.99 -12.76 6.47
CA LEU A 202 -10.86 -13.93 7.33
C LEU A 202 -11.56 -13.66 8.66
N ARG A 203 -12.47 -14.54 9.08
CA ARG A 203 -13.23 -14.43 10.34
C ARG A 203 -12.95 -15.60 11.26
N ALA A 204 -12.77 -15.32 12.55
CA ALA A 204 -12.56 -16.34 13.56
C ALA A 204 -13.84 -17.17 13.78
N LEU A 205 -13.74 -18.50 13.78
CA LEU A 205 -14.88 -19.39 14.00
C LEU A 205 -15.27 -19.53 15.47
N HIS A 206 -14.26 -19.68 16.34
CA HIS A 206 -14.47 -19.99 17.76
C HIS A 206 -13.95 -18.88 18.68
N ALA A 207 -12.62 -18.77 18.78
CA ALA A 207 -11.94 -17.84 19.67
C ALA A 207 -11.37 -16.65 18.88
N ALA A 208 -11.32 -15.47 19.49
CA ALA A 208 -10.60 -14.34 18.92
C ALA A 208 -9.10 -14.64 18.77
N TRP A 209 -8.40 -13.82 18.00
CA TRP A 209 -6.95 -13.88 17.86
C TRP A 209 -6.30 -12.71 18.60
N SER A 210 -5.11 -12.93 19.15
CA SER A 210 -4.28 -11.80 19.60
C SER A 210 -3.50 -11.21 18.40
N PRO A 211 -3.07 -9.94 18.45
CA PRO A 211 -2.26 -9.34 17.40
C PRO A 211 -0.94 -10.10 17.20
N GLY A 212 -0.30 -10.53 18.30
CA GLY A 212 0.93 -11.33 18.23
C GLY A 212 0.74 -12.69 17.55
N TYR A 213 -0.41 -13.35 17.75
CA TYR A 213 -0.72 -14.61 17.06
C TYR A 213 -0.99 -14.40 15.57
N LEU A 214 -1.72 -13.33 15.21
CA LEU A 214 -1.89 -12.95 13.81
C LEU A 214 -0.54 -12.63 13.16
N HIS A 215 0.28 -11.78 13.78
CA HIS A 215 1.61 -11.43 13.30
C HIS A 215 2.49 -12.66 13.08
N GLN A 216 2.50 -13.60 14.04
CA GLN A 216 3.29 -14.84 13.91
C GLN A 216 2.84 -15.68 12.72
N ASN A 217 1.53 -15.86 12.51
CA ASN A 217 1.02 -16.66 11.39
C ASN A 217 1.22 -15.95 10.04
N ALA A 218 0.99 -14.64 9.98
CA ALA A 218 1.21 -13.85 8.77
C ALA A 218 2.70 -13.76 8.40
N ALA A 219 3.60 -13.61 9.38
CA ALA A 219 5.05 -13.57 9.13
C ALA A 219 5.59 -14.88 8.52
N ARG A 220 5.00 -16.03 8.86
CA ARG A 220 5.34 -17.32 8.22
C ARG A 220 5.02 -17.36 6.73
N LEU A 221 4.12 -16.50 6.27
CA LEU A 221 3.74 -16.34 4.87
C LEU A 221 4.47 -15.16 4.20
N GLY A 222 5.43 -14.54 4.88
CA GLY A 222 6.22 -13.42 4.35
C GLY A 222 5.63 -12.04 4.60
N PHE A 223 4.52 -11.91 5.33
CA PHE A 223 4.00 -10.59 5.70
C PHE A 223 4.92 -9.91 6.70
N VAL A 224 5.19 -8.63 6.47
CA VAL A 224 5.93 -7.75 7.37
C VAL A 224 5.00 -6.69 7.95
N ALA A 225 5.30 -6.21 9.16
CA ALA A 225 4.53 -5.13 9.78
C ALA A 225 4.63 -3.85 8.93
N GLY A 226 3.49 -3.21 8.67
CA GLY A 226 3.45 -1.93 7.99
C GLY A 226 3.83 -0.77 8.92
N MET A 227 3.92 0.43 8.35
CA MET A 227 4.20 1.66 9.11
C MET A 227 3.03 2.09 10.02
N ILE A 228 1.83 1.58 9.75
CA ILE A 228 0.61 1.91 10.49
C ILE A 228 0.23 0.72 11.38
N PRO A 229 -0.05 0.94 12.68
CA PRO A 229 -0.60 -0.10 13.55
C PRO A 229 -1.87 -0.75 12.96
N GLY A 230 -1.96 -2.08 13.02
CA GLY A 230 -3.08 -2.81 12.43
C GLY A 230 -2.93 -3.13 10.94
N ARG A 231 -1.77 -2.82 10.35
CA ARG A 231 -1.45 -3.15 8.95
C ARG A 231 -0.21 -4.01 8.85
N MET A 232 -0.28 -5.03 8.00
CA MET A 232 0.86 -5.78 7.51
C MET A 232 0.82 -5.81 5.98
N VAL A 233 1.95 -6.08 5.35
CA VAL A 233 2.05 -6.17 3.89
C VAL A 233 2.89 -7.37 3.50
N LEU A 234 2.52 -8.03 2.41
CA LEU A 234 3.41 -8.94 1.70
C LEU A 234 4.19 -8.08 0.69
N PRO A 235 5.50 -7.85 0.89
CA PRO A 235 6.25 -6.96 0.02
C PRO A 235 6.39 -7.54 -1.39
N SER A 236 6.55 -6.66 -2.38
CA SER A 236 7.00 -7.05 -3.72
C SER A 236 8.44 -7.60 -3.64
N GLU A 237 8.78 -8.52 -4.55
CA GLU A 237 10.14 -9.05 -4.68
C GLU A 237 11.13 -7.96 -5.13
N THR A 238 10.66 -6.98 -5.89
CA THR A 238 11.44 -5.82 -6.31
C THR A 238 11.31 -4.69 -5.29
N PRO A 239 12.43 -4.20 -4.71
CA PRO A 239 12.41 -3.09 -3.77
C PRO A 239 11.84 -1.81 -4.37
N GLY A 240 11.03 -1.09 -3.60
CA GLY A 240 10.45 0.20 -3.99
C GLY A 240 9.14 0.13 -4.77
N LEU A 241 8.68 -1.08 -5.15
CA LEU A 241 7.37 -1.28 -5.75
C LEU A 241 6.27 -1.42 -4.68
N PRO A 242 4.98 -1.18 -5.04
CA PRO A 242 3.84 -1.44 -4.16
C PRO A 242 3.85 -2.87 -3.61
N PRO A 243 3.30 -3.09 -2.39
CA PRO A 243 3.20 -4.43 -1.84
C PRO A 243 2.28 -5.33 -2.67
N LEU A 244 2.62 -6.61 -2.76
CA LEU A 244 1.84 -7.63 -3.45
C LEU A 244 0.46 -7.81 -2.81
N LEU A 245 0.40 -7.87 -1.47
CA LEU A 245 -0.84 -7.95 -0.69
C LEU A 245 -0.81 -7.02 0.51
N GLY A 246 -1.96 -6.46 0.86
CA GLY A 246 -2.20 -5.83 2.14
C GLY A 246 -2.92 -6.77 3.10
N LEU A 247 -2.64 -6.63 4.39
CA LEU A 247 -3.38 -7.27 5.47
C LEU A 247 -3.75 -6.21 6.50
N ALA A 248 -5.02 -6.12 6.84
CA ALA A 248 -5.56 -5.16 7.80
C ALA A 248 -6.32 -5.85 8.91
N PHE A 249 -6.21 -5.31 10.12
CA PHE A 249 -7.05 -5.66 11.24
C PHE A 249 -7.33 -4.41 12.08
N ASP A 250 -8.16 -4.55 13.10
CA ASP A 250 -8.54 -3.45 13.97
C ASP A 250 -7.30 -2.76 14.59
N SER A 251 -7.14 -1.47 14.31
CA SER A 251 -6.02 -0.67 14.80
C SER A 251 -6.10 -0.43 16.31
N GLN A 252 -7.31 -0.44 16.90
CA GLN A 252 -7.46 -0.36 18.35
C GLN A 252 -6.90 -1.62 19.01
N ALA A 253 -7.20 -2.80 18.45
CA ALA A 253 -6.64 -4.06 18.92
C ALA A 253 -5.12 -4.12 18.75
N ALA A 254 -4.55 -3.45 17.73
CA ALA A 254 -3.10 -3.38 17.51
C ALA A 254 -2.35 -2.54 18.55
N LEU A 255 -3.00 -1.51 19.09
CA LEU A 255 -2.42 -0.56 20.05
C LEU A 255 -2.73 -0.90 21.52
N ALA A 256 -3.68 -1.81 21.75
CA ALA A 256 -4.11 -2.16 23.09
C ALA A 256 -3.01 -2.92 23.87
N GLU A 257 -2.69 -2.43 25.06
CA GLU A 257 -1.86 -3.16 26.05
C GLU A 257 -2.69 -4.21 26.80
N ASP A 258 -4.01 -4.01 26.87
CA ASP A 258 -4.96 -4.92 27.51
C ASP A 258 -5.34 -6.08 26.57
N PRO A 259 -5.08 -7.35 26.96
CA PRO A 259 -5.43 -8.53 26.18
C PRO A 259 -6.91 -8.64 25.81
N ASP A 260 -7.82 -8.12 26.64
CA ASP A 260 -9.27 -8.17 26.39
C ASP A 260 -9.69 -7.16 25.30
N GLN A 261 -8.91 -6.09 25.14
CA GLN A 261 -9.10 -5.07 24.08
C GLN A 261 -8.30 -5.39 22.81
N ALA A 262 -7.34 -6.31 22.88
CA ALA A 262 -6.53 -6.77 21.76
C ALA A 262 -7.19 -7.91 20.93
N ALA A 263 -8.46 -8.24 21.19
CA ALA A 263 -9.12 -9.40 20.59
C ALA A 263 -9.56 -9.15 19.13
N ILE A 264 -8.83 -9.71 18.17
CA ILE A 264 -9.13 -9.64 16.74
C ILE A 264 -10.13 -10.72 16.35
N ARG A 265 -11.24 -10.34 15.72
CA ARG A 265 -12.28 -11.27 15.22
C ARG A 265 -12.26 -11.46 13.71
N SER A 266 -11.71 -10.49 12.99
CA SER A 266 -11.57 -10.54 11.55
C SER A 266 -10.34 -9.79 11.08
N VAL A 267 -9.82 -10.24 9.95
CA VAL A 267 -8.67 -9.66 9.25
C VAL A 267 -9.04 -9.57 7.77
N THR A 268 -8.67 -8.49 7.10
CA THR A 268 -8.94 -8.29 5.69
C THR A 268 -7.63 -8.38 4.91
N LEU A 269 -7.57 -9.29 3.95
CA LEU A 269 -6.53 -9.34 2.93
C LEU A 269 -6.99 -8.53 1.73
N THR A 270 -6.12 -7.70 1.17
CA THR A 270 -6.44 -6.83 0.03
C THR A 270 -5.41 -7.00 -1.07
N LEU A 271 -5.88 -7.02 -2.31
CA LEU A 271 -5.09 -6.95 -3.52
C LEU A 271 -5.55 -5.74 -4.35
N ASP A 272 -4.62 -4.85 -4.66
CA ASP A 272 -4.82 -3.75 -5.61
C ASP A 272 -4.36 -4.24 -6.99
N VAL A 273 -5.30 -4.70 -7.83
CA VAL A 273 -4.98 -5.48 -9.03
C VAL A 273 -4.12 -4.70 -10.03
N PRO A 274 -4.45 -3.44 -10.40
CA PRO A 274 -3.68 -2.74 -11.43
C PRO A 274 -2.28 -2.34 -10.97
N GLN A 275 -2.01 -2.34 -9.66
CA GLN A 275 -0.74 -1.94 -9.08
C GLN A 275 0.33 -3.04 -9.11
N VAL A 276 -0.08 -4.32 -9.24
CA VAL A 276 0.80 -5.47 -9.15
C VAL A 276 0.92 -6.22 -10.47
N GLU A 277 2.12 -6.70 -10.78
CA GLU A 277 2.40 -7.36 -12.06
C GLU A 277 1.68 -8.71 -12.15
N ARG A 278 1.04 -8.95 -13.31
CA ARG A 278 0.35 -10.23 -13.60
C ARG A 278 1.27 -11.44 -13.42
N ALA A 279 2.56 -11.29 -13.77
CA ALA A 279 3.57 -12.34 -13.64
C ALA A 279 3.82 -12.80 -12.20
N GLU A 280 3.52 -11.97 -11.20
CA GLU A 280 3.63 -12.33 -9.78
C GLU A 280 2.46 -13.22 -9.30
N GLN A 281 1.47 -13.48 -10.17
CA GLN A 281 0.27 -14.26 -9.88
C GLN A 281 -0.43 -13.79 -8.59
N PRO A 282 -0.73 -12.47 -8.46
CA PRO A 282 -1.13 -11.88 -7.19
C PRO A 282 -2.42 -12.48 -6.62
N PHE A 283 -3.37 -12.86 -7.46
CA PHE A 283 -4.60 -13.50 -7.01
C PHE A 283 -4.39 -14.92 -6.49
N VAL A 284 -3.47 -15.68 -7.09
CA VAL A 284 -3.07 -17.01 -6.58
C VAL A 284 -2.46 -16.84 -5.19
N ARG A 285 -1.53 -15.90 -5.03
CA ARG A 285 -0.91 -15.57 -3.75
C ARG A 285 -1.94 -15.12 -2.71
N LEU A 286 -2.94 -14.33 -3.09
CA LEU A 286 -4.05 -13.93 -2.22
C LEU A 286 -4.85 -15.15 -1.72
N ARG A 287 -5.21 -16.08 -2.63
CA ARG A 287 -5.94 -17.31 -2.27
C ARG A 287 -5.13 -18.19 -1.33
N GLU A 288 -3.87 -18.43 -1.66
CA GLU A 288 -2.96 -19.24 -0.83
C GLU A 288 -2.79 -18.64 0.56
N ALA A 289 -2.54 -17.33 0.65
CA ALA A 289 -2.42 -16.64 1.93
C ALA A 289 -3.71 -16.71 2.76
N ALA A 290 -4.86 -16.45 2.13
CA ALA A 290 -6.17 -16.52 2.80
C ALA A 290 -6.47 -17.92 3.33
N MET A 291 -6.24 -18.95 2.52
CA MET A 291 -6.47 -20.35 2.92
C MET A 291 -5.49 -20.81 4.01
N ALA A 292 -4.21 -20.46 3.89
CA ALA A 292 -3.20 -20.82 4.88
C ALA A 292 -3.49 -20.16 6.24
N LEU A 293 -3.84 -18.87 6.25
CA LEU A 293 -4.25 -18.18 7.47
C LEU A 293 -5.54 -18.76 8.06
N ALA A 294 -6.54 -19.07 7.22
CA ALA A 294 -7.78 -19.71 7.66
C ALA A 294 -7.51 -21.02 8.39
N GLN A 295 -6.67 -21.88 7.79
CA GLN A 295 -6.32 -23.17 8.35
C GLN A 295 -5.51 -23.03 9.65
N ALA A 296 -4.51 -22.15 9.68
CA ALA A 296 -3.64 -21.98 10.83
C ALA A 296 -4.36 -21.34 12.03
N MET A 297 -5.31 -20.44 11.76
CA MET A 297 -5.95 -19.62 12.78
C MET A 297 -7.36 -20.08 13.14
N ASP A 298 -7.86 -21.19 12.57
CA ASP A 298 -9.24 -21.67 12.73
C ASP A 298 -10.26 -20.59 12.36
N GLY A 299 -10.07 -20.05 11.15
CA GLY A 299 -10.91 -19.04 10.54
C GLY A 299 -11.61 -19.55 9.29
N VAL A 300 -12.56 -18.75 8.82
CA VAL A 300 -13.26 -18.93 7.54
C VAL A 300 -13.05 -17.71 6.66
N VAL A 301 -12.79 -17.94 5.37
CA VAL A 301 -12.69 -16.87 4.37
C VAL A 301 -14.09 -16.51 3.91
N THR A 302 -14.42 -15.22 3.97
CA THR A 302 -15.71 -14.68 3.55
C THR A 302 -15.54 -13.51 2.59
N ASP A 303 -16.59 -13.21 1.83
CA ASP A 303 -16.76 -11.92 1.18
C ASP A 303 -17.06 -10.80 2.19
N ASP A 304 -17.24 -9.57 1.71
CA ASP A 304 -17.58 -8.41 2.54
C ASP A 304 -18.96 -8.53 3.20
N ALA A 305 -19.87 -9.29 2.58
CA ALA A 305 -21.19 -9.62 3.13
C ALA A 305 -21.16 -10.78 4.14
N ALA A 306 -19.96 -11.19 4.58
CA ALA A 306 -19.73 -12.28 5.52
C ALA A 306 -20.22 -13.67 5.03
N ARG A 307 -20.39 -13.85 3.72
CA ARG A 307 -20.73 -15.14 3.13
C ARG A 307 -19.44 -15.93 2.86
N PRO A 308 -19.37 -17.22 3.23
CA PRO A 308 -18.20 -18.04 2.95
C PRO A 308 -17.87 -18.03 1.47
N LEU A 309 -16.60 -17.76 1.14
CA LEU A 309 -16.13 -17.75 -0.23
C LEU A 309 -15.73 -19.17 -0.64
N THR A 310 -16.51 -19.80 -1.52
CA THR A 310 -16.21 -21.17 -1.97
C THR A 310 -15.07 -21.19 -2.99
N ARG A 311 -14.51 -22.38 -3.25
CA ARG A 311 -13.47 -22.55 -4.26
C ARG A 311 -13.97 -22.16 -5.65
N GLU A 312 -15.19 -22.56 -5.99
CA GLU A 312 -15.79 -22.25 -7.30
C GLU A 312 -15.97 -20.74 -7.48
N ALA A 313 -16.40 -20.02 -6.43
CA ALA A 313 -16.51 -18.56 -6.47
C ALA A 313 -15.14 -17.90 -6.68
N MET A 314 -14.09 -18.39 -6.02
CA MET A 314 -12.73 -17.91 -6.23
C MET A 314 -12.22 -18.20 -7.66
N ASP A 315 -12.59 -19.33 -8.26
CA ASP A 315 -12.18 -19.67 -9.62
C ASP A 315 -12.86 -18.74 -10.65
N VAL A 316 -14.13 -18.37 -10.42
CA VAL A 316 -14.82 -17.37 -11.25
C VAL A 316 -14.12 -16.01 -11.17
N ILE A 317 -13.83 -15.52 -9.96
CA ILE A 317 -13.09 -14.25 -9.76
C ILE A 317 -11.75 -14.30 -10.49
N GLY A 318 -11.03 -15.42 -10.41
CA GLY A 318 -9.77 -15.60 -11.15
C GLY A 318 -9.94 -15.49 -12.66
N SER A 319 -11.00 -16.07 -13.22
CA SER A 319 -11.26 -15.98 -14.67
C SER A 319 -11.65 -14.57 -15.13
N GLU A 320 -12.42 -13.83 -14.33
CA GLU A 320 -12.76 -12.42 -14.60
C GLU A 320 -11.51 -11.54 -14.54
N LEU A 321 -10.60 -11.86 -13.62
CA LEU A 321 -9.33 -11.15 -13.48
C LEU A 321 -8.40 -11.32 -14.68
N GLU A 322 -8.36 -12.51 -15.28
CA GLU A 322 -7.60 -12.73 -16.53
C GLU A 322 -8.14 -11.88 -17.68
N GLN A 323 -9.47 -11.74 -17.80
CA GLN A 323 -10.10 -10.87 -18.80
C GLN A 323 -9.77 -9.38 -18.55
N LEU A 324 -9.72 -8.97 -17.28
CA LEU A 324 -9.30 -7.63 -16.90
C LEU A 324 -7.84 -7.37 -17.32
N TYR A 325 -6.93 -8.31 -17.06
CA TYR A 325 -5.54 -8.19 -17.48
C TYR A 325 -5.41 -8.05 -19.00
N ASP A 326 -6.10 -8.91 -19.77
CA ASP A 326 -6.05 -8.85 -21.23
C ASP A 326 -6.59 -7.50 -21.77
N THR A 327 -7.59 -6.93 -21.09
CA THR A 327 -8.16 -5.62 -21.43
C THR A 327 -7.18 -4.48 -21.17
N LEU A 328 -6.47 -4.52 -20.04
CA LEU A 328 -5.41 -3.57 -19.71
C LEU A 328 -4.23 -3.66 -20.69
N ASP A 329 -3.81 -4.88 -21.03
CA ASP A 329 -2.72 -5.15 -21.98
C ASP A 329 -3.05 -4.60 -23.38
N THR A 330 -4.29 -4.71 -23.83
CA THR A 330 -4.76 -4.16 -25.12
C THR A 330 -4.62 -2.64 -25.22
N ARG A 331 -4.56 -1.94 -24.07
CA ARG A 331 -4.40 -0.48 -23.98
C ARG A 331 -2.98 -0.04 -23.62
N GLU A 332 -2.01 -0.96 -23.62
CA GLU A 332 -0.63 -0.69 -23.16
C GLU A 332 -0.55 -0.24 -21.68
N LEU A 333 -1.59 -0.56 -20.90
CA LEU A 333 -1.72 -0.25 -19.48
C LEU A 333 -1.62 -1.52 -18.63
N SER A 334 -0.73 -2.44 -19.02
CA SER A 334 -0.51 -3.73 -18.34
C SER A 334 -0.43 -3.55 -16.82
N ALA A 335 -1.11 -4.41 -16.08
CA ALA A 335 -1.11 -4.35 -14.61
C ALA A 335 0.31 -4.42 -14.05
N GLY A 336 0.61 -3.56 -13.08
CA GLY A 336 1.95 -3.40 -12.52
C GLY A 336 2.94 -2.66 -13.42
N SER A 337 2.59 -2.23 -14.62
CA SER A 337 3.44 -1.32 -15.39
C SER A 337 3.57 0.05 -14.69
N ALA A 338 4.63 0.81 -15.02
CA ALA A 338 4.79 2.16 -14.49
C ALA A 338 3.58 3.06 -14.82
N LEU A 339 3.01 2.92 -16.02
CA LEU A 339 1.84 3.69 -16.46
C LEU A 339 0.57 3.29 -15.70
N ALA A 340 0.31 1.98 -15.55
CA ALA A 340 -0.82 1.50 -14.77
C ALA A 340 -0.73 1.96 -13.31
N ARG A 341 0.44 1.81 -12.66
CA ARG A 341 0.64 2.25 -11.28
C ARG A 341 0.35 3.74 -11.09
N ARG A 342 0.73 4.58 -12.06
CA ARG A 342 0.43 6.02 -12.06
C ARG A 342 -1.06 6.29 -12.28
N LEU A 343 -1.70 5.61 -13.23
CA LEU A 343 -3.11 5.80 -13.55
C LEU A 343 -4.04 5.36 -12.40
N PHE A 344 -3.69 4.26 -11.72
CA PHE A 344 -4.49 3.70 -10.63
C PHE A 344 -3.99 4.13 -9.24
N SER A 345 -3.26 5.25 -9.14
CA SER A 345 -2.84 5.86 -7.86
C SER A 345 -3.84 6.88 -7.34
#